data_AF-A0A1M6QRD4-F1
#
_entry.id   AF-A0A1M6QRD4-F1
#
_cell.length_a   1.000
_cell.length_b   1.000
_cell.length_c   1.000
_cell.angle_alpha   90.00
_cell.angle_beta   90.00
_cell.angle_gamma   90.00
#
_symmetry.space_group_name_H-M   'P 1'
#
loop_
_entity.id
_entity.type
_entity.pdbx_description
1 polymer ?
#
loop_
_entity_poly.entity_id
_entity_poly.type
_entity_poly.pdbx_seq_one_letter_code
_entity_poly.pdbx_strand_id
1 'polypeptide(L)'
;MAFLKNFFTFIQALLNPLVPSRMKYEIGGCLLYFISPIDFIPDFIPLTGRADDLVVMLWGFKRVYDVLKHHKQSLSLKAKEAKSMP
;
A
#
# COMPACT_ATOMS: atom_id res chain seq x y z
N MET A 1 15.70 -16.61 21.92
CA MET A 1 16.28 -15.27 22.23
C MET A 1 16.37 -14.32 21.02
N ALA A 2 16.47 -14.80 19.77
CA ALA A 2 16.60 -13.93 18.59
C ALA A 2 15.39 -13.00 18.32
N PHE A 3 14.17 -13.48 18.58
CA PHE A 3 12.94 -12.72 18.33
C PHE A 3 12.85 -11.46 19.20
N LEU A 4 13.11 -11.57 20.50
CA LEU A 4 13.09 -10.43 21.43
C LEU A 4 14.08 -9.36 21.01
N LYS A 5 15.29 -9.75 20.61
CA LYS A 5 16.34 -8.83 20.18
C LYS A 5 15.90 -8.01 18.96
N ASN A 6 15.32 -8.66 17.95
CA ASN A 6 14.80 -7.99 16.75
C ASN A 6 13.64 -7.04 17.09
N PHE A 7 12.77 -7.43 18.02
CA PHE A 7 11.68 -6.58 18.49
C PHE A 7 12.19 -5.31 19.16
N PHE A 8 13.18 -5.42 20.06
CA PHE A 8 13.80 -4.25 20.69
C PHE A 8 14.50 -3.33 19.69
N THR A 9 15.21 -3.88 18.70
CA THR A 9 15.82 -3.09 17.61
C THR A 9 14.78 -2.34 16.79
N PHE A 10 13.62 -2.95 16.53
CA PHE A 10 12.52 -2.28 15.84
C PHE A 10 11.94 -1.10 16.63
N ILE A 11 11.71 -1.28 17.94
CA ILE A 11 11.26 -0.18 18.82
C ILE A 11 12.30 0.94 18.87
N GLN A 12 13.59 0.62 18.97
CA GLN A 12 14.66 1.62 18.91
C GLN A 12 14.68 2.38 17.58
N ALA A 13 14.42 1.71 16.46
CA ALA A 13 14.34 2.36 15.15
C ALA A 13 13.16 3.33 15.07
N LEU A 14 12.00 3.00 15.64
CA LEU A 14 10.83 3.89 15.68
C LEU A 14 11.11 5.15 16.53
N LEU A 15 11.85 5.02 17.62
CA LEU A 15 12.20 6.14 18.50
C LEU A 15 13.34 7.01 17.96
N ASN A 16 14.11 6.53 16.98
CA ASN A 16 15.26 7.24 16.44
C ASN A 16 14.83 8.45 15.58
N PRO A 17 15.26 9.69 15.90
CA PRO A 17 14.90 10.89 15.13
C PRO A 17 15.46 10.92 13.70
N LEU A 18 16.48 10.10 13.39
CA LEU A 18 17.07 9.98 12.05
C LEU A 18 16.17 9.21 11.07
N VAL A 19 15.20 8.45 11.58
CA VAL A 19 14.23 7.74 10.73
C VAL A 19 13.17 8.74 10.28
N PRO A 20 12.93 8.89 8.96
CA PRO A 20 11.95 9.82 8.43
C PRO A 20 10.57 9.63 9.07
N SER A 21 9.96 10.72 9.55
CA SER A 21 8.67 10.68 10.25
C SER A 21 7.56 10.01 9.43
N ARG A 22 7.62 10.11 8.09
CA ARG A 22 6.71 9.42 7.18
C ARG A 22 6.61 7.91 7.45
N MET A 23 7.74 7.22 7.64
CA MET A 23 7.74 5.77 7.88
C MET A 23 7.13 5.42 9.24
N LYS A 24 7.31 6.30 10.23
CA LYS A 24 6.69 6.14 11.56
C LYS A 24 5.18 6.30 11.49
N TYR A 25 4.69 7.26 10.70
CA TYR A 25 3.25 7.44 10.46
C TYR A 25 2.63 6.28 9.69
N GLU A 26 3.34 5.71 8.71
CA GLU A 26 2.89 4.53 7.97
C GLU A 26 2.77 3.30 8.89
N ILE A 27 3.76 3.05 9.74
CA ILE A 27 3.71 1.97 10.74
C ILE A 27 2.61 2.24 11.79
N GLY A 28 2.48 3.48 12.25
CA GLY A 28 1.41 3.90 13.15
C GLY A 28 0.02 3.72 12.53
N GLY A 29 -0.15 4.03 11.25
CA GLY A 29 -1.39 3.82 10.50
C GLY A 29 -1.72 2.34 10.32
N CYS A 30 -0.73 1.49 10.04
CA CYS A 30 -0.91 0.04 9.99
C CYS A 30 -1.31 -0.55 11.36
N LEU A 31 -0.68 -0.12 12.45
CA LEU A 31 -1.04 -0.55 13.80
C LEU A 31 -2.42 -0.03 14.19
N LEU A 32 -2.74 1.21 13.83
CA LEU A 32 -4.05 1.80 14.05
C LEU A 32 -5.12 1.02 13.29
N TYR A 33 -4.89 0.66 12.03
CA TYR A 33 -5.78 -0.21 11.25
C TYR A 33 -5.95 -1.59 11.91
N PHE A 34 -4.86 -2.18 12.40
CA PHE A 34 -4.89 -3.51 13.03
C PHE A 34 -5.61 -3.54 14.38
N ILE A 35 -5.56 -2.44 15.13
CA ILE A 35 -6.20 -2.31 16.46
C ILE A 35 -7.60 -1.68 16.35
N SER A 36 -7.88 -0.93 15.28
CA SER A 36 -9.14 -0.22 15.11
C SER A 36 -10.29 -1.21 14.89
N PRO A 37 -11.31 -1.23 15.77
CA PRO A 37 -12.59 -1.86 15.47
C PRO A 37 -13.45 -1.01 14.52
N ILE A 38 -12.93 0.15 14.10
CA ILE A 38 -13.57 1.11 13.21
C ILE A 38 -12.87 0.97 11.86
N ASP A 39 -13.42 0.09 11.03
CA ASP A 39 -13.23 0.21 9.60
C ASP A 39 -13.89 1.53 9.17
N PHE A 40 -13.19 2.34 8.37
CA PHE A 40 -13.74 3.58 7.80
C PHE A 40 -14.90 3.32 6.81
N ILE A 41 -15.22 2.05 6.58
CA ILE A 41 -16.47 1.57 6.00
C ILE A 41 -17.30 1.07 7.19
N PRO A 42 -18.13 1.93 7.80
CA PRO A 42 -18.96 1.44 8.88
C PRO A 42 -20.01 0.49 8.30
N ASP A 43 -20.15 -0.68 8.94
CA ASP A 43 -21.15 -1.73 8.66
C ASP A 43 -22.61 -1.26 8.93
N PHE A 44 -22.97 -0.01 8.65
CA PHE A 44 -24.32 0.54 8.86
C PHE A 44 -25.33 0.21 7.76
N ILE A 45 -24.93 -0.49 6.69
CA ILE A 45 -25.86 -0.92 5.65
C ILE A 45 -26.18 -2.40 5.91
N PRO A 46 -27.36 -2.75 6.45
CA PRO A 46 -27.66 -4.12 6.90
C PRO A 46 -27.88 -5.12 5.76
N LEU A 47 -27.40 -4.83 4.54
CA LEU A 47 -27.67 -5.59 3.32
C LEU A 47 -26.50 -5.65 2.29
N THR A 48 -25.36 -4.97 2.48
CA THR A 48 -24.32 -4.83 1.43
C THR A 48 -23.04 -5.65 1.60
N GLY A 49 -22.87 -6.40 2.70
CA GLY A 49 -21.62 -7.13 3.02
C GLY A 49 -21.16 -8.21 2.02
N ARG A 50 -21.88 -8.45 0.91
CA ARG A 50 -21.44 -9.30 -0.22
C ARG A 50 -21.22 -8.53 -1.52
N ALA A 51 -21.85 -7.37 -1.67
CA ALA A 51 -21.69 -6.52 -2.85
C ALA A 51 -20.40 -5.70 -2.76
N ASP A 52 -20.00 -5.31 -1.55
CA ASP A 52 -18.83 -4.48 -1.32
C ASP A 52 -17.51 -5.19 -1.69
N ASP A 53 -17.37 -6.47 -1.31
CA ASP A 53 -16.22 -7.31 -1.71
C ASP A 53 -16.01 -7.35 -3.24
N LEU A 54 -17.11 -7.43 -4.01
CA LEU A 54 -17.04 -7.47 -5.47
C LEU A 54 -16.63 -6.13 -6.07
N VAL A 55 -17.12 -5.02 -5.49
CA VAL A 55 -16.79 -3.67 -5.93
C VAL A 55 -15.31 -3.38 -5.68
N VAL A 56 -14.81 -3.70 -4.48
CA VAL A 56 -13.40 -3.56 -4.12
C VAL A 56 -12.52 -4.44 -5.00
N MET A 57 -12.91 -5.70 -5.24
CA MET A 57 -12.17 -6.61 -6.10
C MET A 57 -12.10 -6.10 -7.55
N LEU A 58 -13.23 -5.70 -8.14
CA LEU A 58 -13.27 -5.14 -9.51
C LEU A 58 -12.44 -3.86 -9.63
N TRP A 59 -12.48 -3.01 -8.61
CA TRP A 59 -11.72 -1.76 -8.60
C TRP A 59 -10.22 -2.02 -8.46
N GLY A 60 -9.83 -2.97 -7.62
CA GLY A 60 -8.45 -3.45 -7.49
C GLY A 60 -7.90 -4.01 -8.80
N PHE A 61 -8.66 -4.90 -9.46
CA PHE A 61 -8.28 -5.44 -10.77
C PHE A 61 -8.12 -4.35 -11.82
N LYS A 62 -9.04 -3.37 -11.86
CA LYS A 62 -8.95 -2.23 -12.78
C LYS A 62 -7.69 -1.41 -12.55
N ARG A 63 -7.31 -1.16 -11.29
CA ARG A 63 -6.09 -0.41 -10.97
C ARG A 63 -4.82 -1.14 -11.35
N VAL A 64 -4.74 -2.44 -11.09
CA VAL A 64 -3.59 -3.25 -11.53
C VAL A 64 -3.46 -3.21 -13.06
N TYR A 65 -4.57 -3.33 -13.78
CA TYR A 65 -4.58 -3.22 -15.23
C TYR A 65 -4.08 -1.86 -15.74
N ASP A 66 -4.56 -0.76 -15.14
CA ASP A 66 -4.16 0.60 -15.51
C ASP A 66 -2.65 0.82 -15.32
N VAL A 67 -2.09 0.35 -14.21
CA VAL A 67 -0.65 0.46 -13.90
C VAL A 67 0.19 -0.32 -14.91
N LEU A 68 -0.18 -1.56 -15.22
CA LEU A 68 0.53 -2.39 -16.18
C LEU A 68 0.49 -1.80 -17.59
N LYS A 69 -0.66 -1.23 -17.98
CA LYS A 69 -0.82 -0.56 -19.28
C LYS A 69 0.09 0.65 -19.39
N HIS A 70 0.12 1.51 -18.36
CA HIS A 70 0.99 2.69 -18.34
C HIS A 70 2.48 2.32 -18.33
N HIS A 71 2.87 1.25 -17.63
CA HIS A 71 4.25 0.77 -17.63
C HIS A 71 4.68 0.22 -19.01
N LYS A 72 3.85 -0.57 -19.67
CA LYS A 72 4.15 -1.02 -21.04
C LYS A 72 4.25 0.14 -22.03
N GLN A 73 3.39 1.15 -21.89
CA GLN A 73 3.45 2.35 -22.71
C GLN A 73 4.77 3.12 -22.49
N SER A 74 5.20 3.32 -21.25
CA SER A 74 6.47 4.04 -20.98
C SER A 74 7.70 3.32 -21.52
N LEU A 75 7.71 1.98 -21.48
CA LEU A 75 8.76 1.17 -22.12
C LEU A 75 8.73 1.30 -23.65
N SER A 76 7.54 1.32 -24.26
CA SER A 76 7.40 1.50 -25.72
C SER A 76 7.83 2.89 -26.19
N LEU A 77 7.68 3.92 -25.34
CA LEU A 77 8.12 5.28 -25.61
C LEU A 77 9.65 5.39 -25.51
N LYS A 78 10.26 4.84 -24.45
CA LYS A 78 11.72 4.78 -24.31
C LYS A 78 12.40 4.00 -25.45
N ALA A 79 11.80 2.90 -25.89
CA ALA A 79 12.30 2.12 -27.01
C ALA A 79 12.21 2.89 -28.35
N LYS A 80 11.19 3.74 -28.52
CA LYS A 80 11.07 4.63 -29.69
C LYS A 80 12.11 5.76 -29.64
N GLU A 81 12.31 6.38 -28.48
CA GLU A 81 13.33 7.43 -28.27
C GLU A 81 14.75 6.90 -28.53
N ALA A 82 15.10 5.73 -27.97
CA ALA A 82 16.43 5.13 -28.15
C ALA A 82 16.73 4.72 -29.60
N LYS A 83 15.70 4.41 -30.40
CA LYS A 83 15.85 4.07 -31.82
C LYS A 83 15.89 5.29 -32.75
N SER A 84 15.56 6.48 -32.24
CA SER A 84 15.58 7.75 -32.98
C SER A 84 16.84 8.60 -32.75
N MET A 85 17.78 8.14 -31.92
CA MET A 85 19.06 8.82 -31.68
C MET A 85 20.08 8.38 -32.76
N PRO A 86 20.72 9.32 -33.47
CA PRO A 86 21.60 9.07 -34.62
C PRO A 86 22.90 8.36 -34.27
#